data_AF-A0A2R5FKP2-F1
#
_entry.id   AF-A0A2R5FKP2-F1
#
_cell.length_a   1.000
_cell.length_b   1.000
_cell.length_c   1.000
_cell.angle_alpha   90.00
_cell.angle_beta   90.00
_cell.angle_gamma   90.00
#
_symmetry.space_group_name_H-M   'P 1'
#
loop_
_entity.id
_entity.type
_entity.pdbx_description
1 polymer ?
#
loop_
_entity_poly.entity_id
_entity_poly.type
_entity_poly.pdbx_seq_one_letter_code
_entity_poly.pdbx_strand_id
1 'polypeptide(L)' 'MSQSNRRTVLNFTINRSGQVSNLNIAQTSGFSVTDEVALNAIQRAAPFAPLPTEYPKNHIDIEFTFDINVYGELNLWNGG' A
#
# COMPACT_ATOMS: atom_id res chain seq x y z
N MET A 1 -13.88 -15.97 16.12
CA MET A 1 -13.54 -15.05 15.01
C MET A 1 -12.86 -13.79 15.54
N SER A 2 -11.53 -13.68 15.51
CA SER A 2 -10.89 -12.36 15.66
C SER A 2 -10.80 -11.72 14.28
N GLN A 3 -11.38 -10.53 14.13
CA GLN A 3 -11.19 -9.69 12.96
C GLN A 3 -10.13 -8.67 13.34
N SER A 4 -8.98 -8.71 12.67
CA SER A 4 -8.02 -7.61 12.75
C SER A 4 -8.12 -6.79 11.48
N ASN A 5 -8.69 -5.58 11.60
CA ASN A 5 -8.60 -4.55 10.57
C ASN A 5 -7.32 -3.75 10.80
N ARG A 6 -6.45 -3.73 9.80
CA ARG A 6 -5.17 -3.03 9.83
C ARG A 6 -5.13 -2.01 8.70
N ARG A 7 -4.77 -0.78 9.03
CA ARG A 7 -4.66 0.33 8.08
C ARG A 7 -3.20 0.74 7.92
N THR A 8 -2.70 0.72 6.68
CA THR A 8 -1.42 1.33 6.30
C THR A 8 -1.68 2.46 5.31
N VAL A 9 -1.09 3.63 5.52
CA VAL A 9 -1.16 4.74 4.57
C VAL A 9 0.20 4.93 3.94
N LEU A 10 0.25 4.98 2.61
CA LEU A 10 1.45 5.20 1.83
C LEU A 10 1.36 6.54 1.09
N ASN A 11 2.49 7.23 1.00
CA ASN A 11 2.67 8.37 0.12
C ASN A 11 3.66 8.02 -0.98
N PHE A 12 3.33 8.36 -2.23
CA PHE A 12 4.22 8.20 -3.36
C PHE A 12 3.85 9.15 -4.50
N THR A 13 4.79 9.34 -5.42
CA THR A 13 4.61 10.19 -6.59
C THR A 13 4.58 9.31 -7.85
N ILE A 14 3.65 9.57 -8.77
CA ILE A 14 3.64 9.00 -10.13
C ILE A 14 4.06 10.10 -11.11
N ASN A 15 5.11 9.89 -11.89
CA ASN A 15 5.53 10.85 -12.92
C ASN A 15 4.80 10.64 -14.26
N ARG A 16 5.03 11.51 -15.26
CA ARG A 16 4.41 11.41 -16.60
C ARG A 16 4.57 10.04 -17.27
N SER A 17 5.69 9.33 -17.06
CA SER A 17 5.91 8.02 -17.66
C SER A 17 5.23 6.88 -16.89
N GLY A 18 4.54 7.18 -15.78
CA GLY A 18 3.91 6.21 -14.91
C GLY A 18 4.87 5.62 -13.87
N GLN A 19 6.13 6.02 -13.84
CA GLN A 19 7.07 5.52 -12.82
C GLN A 19 6.75 6.10 -11.45
N VAL A 20 6.97 5.26 -10.43
CA VAL A 20 6.78 5.60 -9.03
C VAL A 20 8.09 6.10 -8.43
N SER A 21 8.01 7.18 -7.65
CA SER A 21 9.10 7.69 -6.81
C SER A 21 8.58 8.09 -5.43
N ASN A 22 9.49 8.39 -4.50
CA ASN A 22 9.17 8.86 -3.15
C ASN A 22 8.21 7.95 -2.35
N LEU A 23 8.20 6.64 -2.65
CA LEU A 23 7.34 5.69 -1.96
C LEU A 23 7.77 5.53 -0.49
N ASN A 24 6.87 5.85 0.43
CA ASN A 24 7.10 5.76 1.86
C ASN A 24 5.80 5.43 2.63
N ILE A 25 5.96 4.90 3.85
CA ILE A 25 4.85 4.69 4.78
C ILE A 25 4.59 5.99 5.53
N ALA A 26 3.43 6.61 5.29
CA ALA A 26 2.97 7.79 6.00
C ALA A 26 2.33 7.44 7.35
N GLN A 27 1.63 6.30 7.41
CA GLN A 27 1.05 5.76 8.65
C GLN A 27 1.20 4.24 8.68
N THR A 28 1.86 3.73 9.72
CA THR A 28 1.99 2.29 9.98
C THR A 28 0.69 1.68 10.50
N SER A 29 0.43 0.44 10.14
CA SER A 29 -0.63 -0.38 10.72
C SER A 29 -0.32 -0.95 12.10
N GLY A 30 0.92 -0.79 12.58
CA GLY A 30 1.44 -1.45 13.77
C GLY A 30 1.83 -2.91 13.54
N PHE A 31 1.79 -3.41 12.30
CA PHE A 31 2.23 -4.77 11.95
C PHE A 31 3.09 -4.74 10.68
N SER A 32 4.37 -5.06 10.82
CA SER A 32 5.37 -4.92 9.74
C SER A 32 4.99 -5.67 8.47
N VAL A 33 4.41 -6.87 8.59
CA VAL A 33 4.00 -7.68 7.43
C VAL A 33 2.91 -6.97 6.62
N THR A 34 1.97 -6.28 7.27
CA THR A 34 0.91 -5.52 6.59
C THR A 34 1.51 -4.32 5.85
N ASP A 35 2.42 -3.59 6.52
CA ASP A 35 3.08 -2.43 5.91
C ASP A 35 3.97 -2.83 4.71
N GLU A 36 4.69 -3.95 4.83
CA GLU A 36 5.55 -4.48 3.77
C GLU A 36 4.73 -4.96 2.57
N VAL A 37 3.60 -5.62 2.79
CA VAL A 37 2.68 -6.02 1.72
C VAL A 37 2.13 -4.81 0.98
N ALA A 38 1.78 -3.74 1.69
CA ALA A 38 1.32 -2.49 1.10
C ALA A 38 2.41 -1.85 0.21
N LEU A 39 3.65 -1.72 0.71
CA LEU A 39 4.78 -1.22 -0.07
C LEU A 39 5.03 -2.04 -1.34
N ASN A 40 5.08 -3.36 -1.19
CA ASN A 40 5.29 -4.28 -2.30
C ASN A 40 4.17 -4.21 -3.34
N ALA A 41 2.92 -3.95 -2.92
CA ALA A 41 1.81 -3.80 -3.86
C ALA A 41 2.02 -2.61 -4.81
N ILE A 42 2.43 -1.46 -4.28
CA ILE A 42 2.73 -0.28 -5.13
C ILE A 42 3.95 -0.53 -6.01
N GLN A 43 5.01 -1.14 -5.47
CA GLN A 43 6.20 -1.46 -6.26
C GLN A 43 5.90 -2.42 -7.43
N ARG A 44 5.04 -3.42 -7.21
CA ARG A 44 4.61 -4.36 -8.27
C ARG A 44 3.64 -3.74 -9.27
N ALA A 45 2.87 -2.74 -8.86
CA ALA A 45 1.99 -2.00 -9.76
C ALA A 45 2.75 -1.04 -10.68
N ALA A 46 4.00 -0.70 -10.33
CA ALA A 46 4.83 0.18 -11.14
C ALA A 46 5.36 -0.53 -12.41
N PRO A 47 5.44 0.17 -13.55
CA PRO A 47 4.91 1.51 -13.77
C PRO A 47 3.39 1.51 -13.96
N PHE A 48 2.74 2.58 -13.49
CA PHE A 48 1.34 2.88 -13.81
C PHE A 48 1.20 3.33 -15.28
N ALA A 49 -0.05 3.50 -15.72
CA ALA A 49 -0.29 4.11 -17.03
C ALA A 49 0.32 5.53 -17.09
N PRO A 50 0.90 5.93 -18.22
CA PRO A 50 1.38 7.30 -18.43
C PRO A 50 0.27 8.31 -18.20
N LEU A 51 0.64 9.50 -17.71
CA LEU A 51 -0.33 10.58 -17.53
C LEU A 51 -0.83 11.07 -18.89
N PRO A 52 -2.14 11.39 -19.03
CA PRO A 52 -2.66 11.96 -20.26
C PRO A 52 -1.91 13.24 -20.67
N THR A 53 -1.80 13.49 -21.97
CA THR A 53 -1.06 14.64 -22.51
C THR A 53 -1.65 15.96 -22.01
N GLU A 54 -2.97 16.02 -21.87
CA GLU A 54 -3.74 17.15 -21.35
C GLU A 54 -3.53 17.41 -19.85
N TYR A 55 -2.92 16.48 -19.11
CA TYR A 55 -2.60 16.71 -17.71
C TYR A 55 -1.49 17.77 -17.59
N PRO A 56 -1.74 18.88 -16.88
CA PRO A 56 -0.85 20.05 -16.95
C PRO A 56 0.47 19.86 -16.17
N LYS A 57 0.50 18.97 -15.18
CA LYS A 57 1.68 18.75 -14.33
C LYS A 57 2.50 17.56 -14.81
N ASN A 58 3.74 17.44 -14.30
CA ASN A 58 4.65 16.36 -14.66
C ASN A 58 4.55 15.13 -13.74
N HIS A 59 3.80 15.25 -12.65
CA HIS A 59 3.60 14.18 -11.69
C HIS A 59 2.28 14.38 -10.91
N ILE A 60 1.88 13.33 -10.20
CA ILE A 60 0.79 13.30 -9.24
C ILE A 60 1.33 12.76 -7.93
N ASP A 61 1.10 13.46 -6.83
CA ASP A 61 1.33 12.94 -5.49
C ASP A 61 0.08 12.20 -5.00
N ILE A 62 0.26 10.99 -4.52
CA ILE A 62 -0.80 10.07 -4.12
C ILE A 62 -0.61 9.74 -2.64
N GLU A 63 -1.69 9.90 -1.88
CA GLU A 63 -1.89 9.24 -0.59
C GLU A 63 -2.81 8.04 -0.83
N PHE A 64 -2.32 6.84 -0.52
CA PHE A 64 -3.05 5.60 -0.74
C PHE A 64 -3.23 4.83 0.57
N THR A 65 -4.47 4.46 0.87
CA THR A 65 -4.82 3.72 2.08
C THR A 65 -5.06 2.25 1.76
N PHE A 66 -4.34 1.37 2.44
CA PHE A 66 -4.58 -0.07 2.45
C PHE A 66 -5.33 -0.44 3.74
N ASP A 67 -6.58 -0.86 3.60
CA ASP A 67 -7.36 -1.44 4.70
C ASP A 67 -7.34 -2.97 4.54
N ILE A 68 -6.48 -3.65 5.29
CA ILE A 68 -6.31 -5.11 5.26
C ILE A 68 -7.16 -5.73 6.37
N ASN A 69 -8.16 -6.50 5.97
CA ASN A 69 -9.00 -7.27 6.88
C ASN A 69 -8.57 -8.74 6.85
N VAL A 70 -8.04 -9.22 7.97
CA VAL A 70 -7.72 -10.65 8.13
C VAL A 70 -8.87 -11.32 8.87
N TYR A 71 -9.45 -12.34 8.25
CA TYR A 71 -10.50 -13.18 8.83
C TYR A 71 -9.94 -14.59 9.07
N GLY A 72 -9.83 -15.02 10.33
CA GLY A 72 -9.39 -16.37 10.68
C GLY A 72 -9.19 -16.56 12.18
N GLU A 73 -9.24 -17.80 12.65
CA GLU A 73 -8.81 -18.16 14.01
C GLU A 73 -7.32 -18.50 13.99
N LEU A 74 -6.49 -17.69 14.65
CA LEU A 74 -5.18 -18.16 15.10
C LEU A 74 -5.40 -19.05 16.34
N ASN A 75 -5.92 -20.27 16.15
CA ASN A 75 -5.76 -21.32 17.16
C ASN A 75 -4.29 -21.75 17.14
N LEU A 76 -3.43 -20.98 17.81
CA LEU A 76 -2.02 -21.35 18.07
C LEU A 76 -1.90 -22.30 19.27
N TRP A 77 -2.93 -23.09 19.54
CA TRP A 77 -2.84 -24.16 20.53
C TRP A 77 -3.48 -25.43 19.99
N ASN A 78 -2.62 -26.37 19.59
CA ASN A 78 -2.96 -27.77 19.44
C ASN A 78 -1.94 -28.59 20.24
N GLY A 79 -2.27 -28.83 21.52
CA GLY A 79 -1.63 -29.78 22.44
C GLY A 79 -0.32 -29.30 23.07
N GLY A 80 -0.08 -29.45 24.38
CA GLY A 80 -0.82 -30.10 25.46
C GLY A 80 -0.22 -29.68 26.81
#